data_AF-A0AAD6B494-F1
#
_entry.id   AF-A0AAD6B494-F1
#
_cell.length_a   1.000
_cell.length_b   1.000
_cell.length_c   1.000
_cell.angle_alpha   90.00
_cell.angle_beta   90.00
_cell.angle_gamma   90.00
#
_symmetry.space_group_name_H-M   'P 1'
#
loop_
_entity.id
_entity.type
_entity.pdbx_description
1 polymer ?
#
loop_
_entity_poly.entity_id
_entity_poly.type
_entity_poly.pdbx_seq_one_letter_code
_entity_poly.pdbx_strand_id
1 'polypeptide(L)'
;MDAHFFLSSAEKVIDSILTATKYYGLGEHLDSLSCKRCIIVGNGGILFNKSLGSRIDEYNVVVRLNEAPVKGYSKDVGTKTTIRITYPEGAIQKSDNYEKDSLFVFSAFKPLDFKWLRQMVFKEKLGHCAVRFGPCLTFVVMGVWRQGFHTLGILRKAKSGETTMTSMGAEVLRGTEGFWKSVAHYVPREPTEMRILNPYFIQEAAFQFIGLPLNNGLMGKGNIPTLGTVAITMALHNCDEVAVAGFGYDMNTPHAPLHYYETVKMSAIKESWTHNISKEKEFLRKLVKANIITDLTNGI
;
A
#
# COMPACT_ATOMS: atom_id res chain seq x y z
N MET A 1 -7.07 3.70 12.98
CA MET A 1 -8.12 4.53 12.44
C MET A 1 -9.38 3.69 12.53
N ASP A 2 -10.48 4.20 13.10
CA ASP A 2 -11.77 3.53 12.95
C ASP A 2 -12.08 3.46 11.45
N ALA A 3 -12.35 2.27 10.92
CA ALA A 3 -12.70 2.11 9.50
C ALA A 3 -13.91 2.95 9.12
N HIS A 4 -14.82 3.18 10.08
CA HIS A 4 -15.98 4.05 9.94
C HIS A 4 -15.61 5.54 9.79
N PHE A 5 -14.58 6.04 10.49
CA PHE A 5 -14.11 7.43 10.36
C PHE A 5 -13.24 7.63 9.10
N PHE A 6 -12.52 6.58 8.69
CA PHE A 6 -11.72 6.56 7.48
C PHE A 6 -12.56 6.71 6.21
N LEU A 7 -13.70 6.03 6.14
CA LEU A 7 -14.61 6.07 4.99
C LEU A 7 -15.43 7.37 4.95
N SER A 8 -15.90 7.87 6.09
CA SER A 8 -16.84 9.02 6.15
C SER A 8 -16.29 10.34 5.58
N SER A 9 -14.97 10.59 5.72
CA SER A 9 -14.33 11.80 5.16
C SER A 9 -14.02 11.71 3.66
N ALA A 10 -14.12 10.52 3.07
CA ALA A 10 -13.75 10.24 1.68
C ALA A 10 -14.90 9.63 0.84
N GLU A 11 -16.12 9.53 1.38
CA GLU A 11 -17.24 8.79 0.77
C GLU A 11 -17.48 9.15 -0.70
N LYS A 12 -17.52 10.45 -1.04
CA LYS A 12 -17.74 10.91 -2.42
C LYS A 12 -16.62 10.48 -3.38
N VAL A 13 -15.38 10.44 -2.89
CA VAL A 13 -14.22 10.02 -3.68
C VAL A 13 -14.28 8.50 -3.90
N ILE A 14 -14.59 7.75 -2.85
CA ILE A 14 -14.69 6.29 -2.89
C ILE A 14 -15.83 5.85 -3.80
N ASP A 15 -17.01 6.45 -3.69
CA ASP A 15 -18.17 6.15 -4.53
C ASP A 15 -17.88 6.37 -6.03
N SER A 16 -17.20 7.48 -6.35
CA SER A 16 -16.74 7.76 -7.71
C SER A 16 -15.77 6.70 -8.23
N ILE A 17 -14.82 6.25 -7.40
CA ILE A 17 -13.87 5.20 -7.79
C ILE A 17 -14.60 3.86 -7.99
N LEU A 18 -15.43 3.45 -7.03
CA LEU A 18 -16.17 2.19 -7.08
C LEU A 18 -17.09 2.10 -8.31
N THR A 19 -17.64 3.24 -8.73
CA THR A 19 -18.44 3.34 -9.97
C THR A 19 -17.60 3.08 -11.23
N ALA A 20 -16.30 3.39 -11.23
CA ALA A 20 -15.41 3.11 -12.36
C ALA A 20 -14.80 1.70 -12.27
N THR A 21 -14.55 1.18 -11.06
CA THR A 21 -13.93 -0.13 -10.81
C THR A 21 -14.96 -1.21 -10.49
N LYS A 22 -15.95 -1.41 -11.37
CA LYS A 22 -17.12 -2.29 -11.11
C LYS A 22 -16.84 -3.79 -11.19
N TYR A 23 -15.64 -4.20 -11.59
CA TYR A 23 -15.28 -5.61 -11.66
C TYR A 23 -14.55 -6.02 -10.38
N TYR A 24 -14.92 -7.16 -9.82
CA TYR A 24 -14.39 -7.66 -8.54
C TYR A 24 -13.69 -9.02 -8.65
N GLY A 25 -14.08 -9.85 -9.62
CA GLY A 25 -13.51 -11.19 -9.83
C GLY A 25 -12.07 -11.18 -10.34
N LEU A 26 -11.46 -12.36 -10.35
CA LEU A 26 -10.12 -12.62 -10.89
C LEU A 26 -10.14 -12.97 -12.38
N GLY A 27 -11.34 -13.12 -12.95
CA GLY A 27 -11.58 -13.50 -14.34
C GLY A 27 -12.23 -14.88 -14.41
N GLU A 28 -13.04 -15.09 -15.44
CA GLU A 28 -13.93 -16.25 -15.59
C GLU A 28 -13.24 -17.59 -15.30
N HIS A 29 -12.05 -17.81 -15.87
CA HIS A 29 -11.30 -19.04 -15.67
C HIS A 29 -10.95 -19.27 -14.19
N LEU A 30 -10.34 -18.29 -13.53
CA LEU A 30 -9.92 -18.41 -12.13
C LEU A 30 -11.13 -18.47 -11.20
N ASP A 31 -12.17 -17.68 -11.47
CA ASP A 31 -13.39 -17.65 -10.68
C ASP A 31 -14.12 -19.00 -10.74
N SER A 32 -14.06 -19.70 -11.88
CA SER A 32 -14.65 -21.04 -12.08
C SER A 32 -13.91 -22.20 -11.40
N LEU A 33 -12.68 -22.00 -10.93
CA LEU A 33 -11.90 -23.07 -10.29
C LEU A 33 -12.54 -23.49 -8.96
N SER A 34 -12.77 -24.79 -8.81
CA SER A 34 -13.25 -25.41 -7.57
C SER A 34 -12.19 -25.50 -6.48
N CYS A 35 -10.91 -25.39 -6.84
CA CYS A 35 -9.79 -25.31 -5.90
C CYS A 35 -8.78 -24.28 -6.43
N LYS A 36 -8.50 -23.25 -5.63
CA LYS A 36 -7.60 -22.15 -5.93
C LYS A 36 -6.34 -22.27 -5.07
N ARG A 37 -5.24 -22.63 -5.72
CA ARG A 37 -3.91 -22.64 -5.10
C ARG A 37 -3.27 -21.28 -5.30
N CYS A 38 -3.02 -20.59 -4.20
CA CYS A 38 -2.47 -19.24 -4.19
C CYS A 38 -1.07 -19.23 -3.59
N ILE A 39 -0.19 -18.41 -4.18
CA ILE A 39 1.12 -18.12 -3.61
C ILE A 39 1.31 -16.61 -3.46
N ILE A 40 1.75 -16.20 -2.27
CA ILE A 40 2.19 -14.83 -2.02
C ILE A 40 3.71 -14.80 -2.12
N VAL A 41 4.21 -14.00 -3.05
CA VAL A 41 5.65 -13.77 -3.21
C VAL A 41 6.00 -12.45 -2.53
N GLY A 42 6.64 -12.56 -1.38
CA GLY A 42 7.23 -11.44 -0.65
C GLY A 42 8.48 -10.91 -1.34
N ASN A 43 9.06 -9.85 -0.76
CA ASN A 43 10.18 -9.15 -1.37
C ASN A 43 11.53 -9.61 -0.83
N GLY A 44 11.56 -10.53 0.14
CA GLY A 44 12.74 -10.85 0.94
C GLY A 44 13.94 -11.31 0.10
N GLY A 45 15.13 -10.87 0.50
CA GLY A 45 16.41 -11.25 -0.12
C GLY A 45 16.68 -12.75 -0.15
N ILE A 46 15.98 -13.53 0.70
CA ILE A 46 16.05 -15.00 0.72
C ILE A 46 15.65 -15.64 -0.61
N LEU A 47 14.92 -14.94 -1.49
CA LEU A 47 14.59 -15.44 -2.83
C LEU A 47 15.79 -15.49 -3.77
N PHE A 48 16.84 -14.71 -3.51
CA PHE A 48 18.00 -14.63 -4.40
C PHE A 48 18.68 -15.99 -4.55
N ASN A 49 18.90 -16.42 -5.80
CA ASN A 49 19.52 -17.69 -6.18
C ASN A 49 18.80 -18.94 -5.63
N LYS A 50 17.49 -18.87 -5.37
CA LYS A 50 16.69 -20.02 -4.95
C LYS A 50 16.17 -20.87 -6.10
N SER A 51 16.17 -20.34 -7.32
CA SER A 51 15.64 -21.02 -8.51
C SER A 51 14.20 -21.52 -8.35
N LEU A 52 13.37 -20.80 -7.59
CA LEU A 52 11.98 -21.19 -7.31
C LEU A 52 10.99 -20.78 -8.41
N GLY A 53 11.44 -20.10 -9.46
CA GLY A 53 10.55 -19.43 -10.41
C GLY A 53 9.56 -20.36 -11.11
N SER A 54 10.00 -21.53 -11.58
CA SER A 54 9.10 -22.50 -12.20
C SER A 54 8.04 -23.00 -11.22
N ARG A 55 8.44 -23.26 -9.97
CA ARG A 55 7.54 -23.74 -8.90
C ARG A 55 6.53 -22.68 -8.47
N ILE A 56 6.92 -21.40 -8.48
CA ILE A 56 5.99 -20.29 -8.23
C ILE A 56 4.94 -20.20 -9.34
N ASP A 57 5.36 -20.36 -10.60
CA ASP A 57 4.47 -20.24 -11.76
C ASP A 57 3.45 -21.40 -11.88
N GLU A 58 3.63 -22.50 -11.15
CA GLU A 58 2.67 -23.62 -11.06
C GLU A 58 1.36 -23.26 -10.32
N TYR A 59 1.36 -22.22 -9.49
CA TYR A 59 0.16 -21.81 -8.75
C TYR A 59 -0.88 -21.15 -9.66
N ASN A 60 -2.16 -21.27 -9.29
CA ASN A 60 -3.26 -20.66 -10.05
C ASN A 60 -3.21 -19.14 -9.92
N VAL A 61 -2.99 -18.65 -8.70
CA VAL A 61 -2.93 -17.22 -8.38
C VAL A 61 -1.56 -16.90 -7.80
N VAL A 62 -0.80 -16.03 -8.48
CA VAL A 62 0.47 -15.50 -7.99
C VAL A 62 0.27 -14.06 -7.56
N VAL A 63 0.37 -13.82 -6.25
CA VAL A 63 0.24 -12.51 -5.62
C VAL A 63 1.64 -11.93 -5.40
N ARG A 64 1.89 -10.73 -5.92
CA ARG A 64 3.13 -9.98 -5.69
C ARG A 64 2.84 -8.65 -5.02
N LEU A 65 3.85 -8.11 -4.34
CA LEU A 65 3.69 -6.95 -3.46
C LEU A 65 4.56 -5.78 -3.91
N ASN A 66 4.08 -4.57 -3.67
CA ASN A 66 4.83 -3.33 -3.86
C ASN A 66 5.49 -3.23 -5.26
N GLU A 67 6.72 -2.72 -5.30
CA GLU A 67 7.53 -2.48 -6.49
C GLU A 67 8.47 -3.64 -6.87
N ALA A 68 8.23 -4.84 -6.32
CA ALA A 68 9.10 -5.99 -6.52
C ALA A 68 9.16 -6.42 -8.00
N PRO A 69 10.34 -6.33 -8.65
CA PRO A 69 10.48 -6.58 -10.07
C PRO A 69 10.49 -8.08 -10.38
N VAL A 70 9.94 -8.42 -11.53
CA VAL A 70 9.97 -9.79 -12.09
C VAL A 70 11.06 -9.89 -13.16
N LYS A 71 11.15 -8.88 -14.02
CA LYS A 71 12.15 -8.81 -15.10
C LYS A 71 13.56 -8.83 -14.52
N GLY A 72 14.38 -9.76 -15.02
CA GLY A 72 15.76 -9.98 -14.54
C GLY A 72 15.89 -10.97 -13.38
N TYR A 73 14.78 -11.39 -12.75
CA TYR A 73 14.78 -12.27 -11.58
C TYR A 73 13.94 -13.54 -11.79
N SER A 74 13.45 -13.79 -13.02
CA SER A 74 12.47 -14.83 -13.30
C SER A 74 12.87 -16.24 -12.89
N LYS A 75 14.18 -16.56 -12.92
CA LYS A 75 14.71 -17.83 -12.42
C LYS A 75 14.33 -18.08 -10.95
N ASP A 76 14.38 -17.04 -10.14
CA ASP A 76 14.16 -17.11 -8.70
C ASP A 76 12.70 -16.85 -8.32
N VAL A 77 12.06 -15.87 -8.97
CA VAL A 77 10.73 -15.38 -8.56
C VAL A 77 9.60 -15.72 -9.53
N GLY A 78 9.89 -16.34 -10.67
CA GLY A 78 8.90 -16.73 -11.67
C GLY A 78 8.58 -15.60 -12.64
N THR A 79 7.60 -15.81 -13.51
CA THR A 79 7.15 -14.86 -14.54
C THR A 79 5.68 -14.49 -14.41
N LYS A 80 4.87 -15.35 -13.78
CA LYS A 80 3.44 -15.16 -13.60
C LYS A 80 3.19 -14.12 -12.50
N THR A 81 2.26 -13.20 -12.75
CA THR A 81 1.67 -12.30 -11.76
C THR A 81 0.19 -12.20 -12.05
N THR A 82 -0.65 -12.72 -11.17
CA THR A 82 -2.12 -12.60 -11.29
C THR A 82 -2.59 -11.33 -10.62
N ILE A 83 -2.06 -11.06 -9.42
CA ILE A 83 -2.45 -9.95 -8.56
C ILE A 83 -1.19 -9.21 -8.12
N ARG A 84 -1.21 -7.89 -8.21
CA ARG A 84 -0.21 -7.03 -7.61
C ARG A 84 -0.86 -6.13 -6.56
N ILE A 85 -0.59 -6.39 -5.29
CA ILE A 85 -1.08 -5.58 -4.19
C ILE A 85 -0.08 -4.48 -3.88
N THR A 86 -0.54 -3.23 -3.83
CA THR A 86 0.30 -2.09 -3.48
C THR A 86 -0.50 -0.93 -2.89
N TYR A 87 0.20 0.11 -2.50
CA TYR A 87 -0.30 1.39 -1.99
C TYR A 87 0.54 2.52 -2.61
N PRO A 88 0.17 3.80 -2.51
CA PRO A 88 0.78 4.87 -3.31
C PRO A 88 2.31 4.91 -3.23
N GLU A 89 2.86 4.82 -2.01
CA GLU A 89 4.31 4.81 -1.81
C GLU A 89 4.96 3.49 -2.26
N GLY A 90 4.27 2.35 -2.16
CA GLY A 90 4.77 1.05 -2.61
C GLY A 90 4.62 0.78 -4.11
N ALA A 91 3.98 1.67 -4.87
CA ALA A 91 3.66 1.44 -6.27
C ALA A 91 4.89 1.56 -7.18
N ILE A 92 4.92 0.77 -8.24
CA ILE A 92 5.97 0.83 -9.27
C ILE A 92 5.91 2.21 -9.93
N GLN A 93 7.06 2.90 -9.95
CA GLN A 93 7.20 4.27 -10.46
C GLN A 93 7.26 4.34 -12.00
N LYS A 94 7.89 3.35 -12.64
CA LYS A 94 8.06 3.31 -14.10
C LYS A 94 7.03 2.38 -14.72
N SER A 95 6.21 2.88 -15.65
CA SER A 95 5.17 2.11 -16.33
C SER A 95 5.67 0.81 -16.94
N ASP A 96 6.87 0.83 -17.52
CA ASP A 96 7.45 -0.32 -18.26
C ASP A 96 7.82 -1.51 -17.35
N ASN A 97 7.80 -1.29 -16.03
CA ASN A 97 8.07 -2.34 -15.05
C ASN A 97 6.78 -3.05 -14.59
N TYR A 98 5.60 -2.57 -14.94
CA TYR A 98 4.35 -3.29 -14.68
C TYR A 98 4.26 -4.52 -15.59
N GLU A 99 3.69 -5.60 -15.08
CA GLU A 99 3.34 -6.76 -15.91
C GLU A 99 2.24 -6.37 -16.91
N LYS A 100 1.97 -7.20 -17.93
CA LYS A 100 0.91 -6.89 -18.90
C LYS A 100 -0.47 -7.30 -18.39
N ASP A 101 -0.57 -8.50 -17.83
CA ASP A 101 -1.86 -9.17 -17.58
C ASP A 101 -2.21 -9.30 -16.08
N SER A 102 -1.67 -8.43 -15.22
CA SER A 102 -1.88 -8.49 -13.77
C SER A 102 -2.93 -7.49 -13.28
N LEU A 103 -3.79 -7.92 -12.36
CA LEU A 103 -4.71 -7.02 -11.66
C LEU A 103 -3.94 -6.11 -10.71
N PHE A 104 -4.25 -4.81 -10.75
CA PHE A 104 -3.73 -3.84 -9.80
C PHE A 104 -4.66 -3.75 -8.59
N VAL A 105 -4.18 -4.19 -7.43
CA VAL A 105 -4.97 -4.22 -6.20
C VAL A 105 -4.44 -3.19 -5.22
N PHE A 106 -5.26 -2.18 -4.94
CA PHE A 106 -4.91 -1.06 -4.08
C PHE A 106 -5.27 -1.35 -2.62
N SER A 107 -4.30 -1.18 -1.72
CA SER A 107 -4.48 -1.24 -0.27
C SER A 107 -4.38 0.17 0.32
N ALA A 108 -5.43 0.60 1.02
CA ALA A 108 -5.51 1.95 1.58
C ALA A 108 -5.10 1.96 3.06
N PHE A 109 -4.20 2.86 3.45
CA PHE A 109 -3.74 3.04 4.84
C PHE A 109 -4.08 4.43 5.40
N LYS A 110 -4.30 5.43 4.54
CA LYS A 110 -4.71 6.80 4.92
C LYS A 110 -5.71 7.38 3.90
N PRO A 111 -6.61 8.31 4.30
CA PRO A 111 -7.61 8.87 3.37
C PRO A 111 -7.01 9.49 2.11
N LEU A 112 -5.80 10.04 2.23
CA LEU A 112 -5.03 10.59 1.11
C LEU A 112 -4.78 9.55 -0.01
N ASP A 113 -4.68 8.27 0.34
CA ASP A 113 -4.42 7.21 -0.63
C ASP A 113 -5.58 7.09 -1.64
N PHE A 114 -6.83 7.34 -1.23
CA PHE A 114 -7.97 7.33 -2.15
C PHE A 114 -7.96 8.52 -3.11
N LYS A 115 -7.47 9.69 -2.68
CA LYS A 115 -7.28 10.82 -3.60
C LYS A 115 -6.26 10.44 -4.68
N TRP A 116 -5.18 9.75 -4.32
CA TRP A 116 -4.21 9.22 -5.28
C TRP A 116 -4.82 8.16 -6.21
N LEU A 117 -5.57 7.19 -5.67
CA LEU A 117 -6.22 6.17 -6.50
C LEU A 117 -7.19 6.79 -7.50
N ARG A 118 -7.99 7.79 -7.09
CA ARG A 118 -8.88 8.52 -7.98
C ARG A 118 -8.12 9.09 -9.19
N GLN A 119 -6.96 9.68 -8.96
CA GLN A 119 -6.12 10.21 -10.05
C GLN A 119 -5.63 9.09 -10.98
N MET A 120 -5.26 7.93 -10.46
CA MET A 120 -4.83 6.78 -11.27
C MET A 120 -5.97 6.17 -12.10
N VAL A 121 -7.19 6.17 -11.56
CA VAL A 121 -8.41 5.65 -12.20
C VAL A 121 -8.88 6.60 -13.31
N PHE A 122 -8.93 7.90 -13.05
CA PHE A 122 -9.43 8.90 -14.01
C PHE A 122 -8.33 9.56 -14.87
N LYS A 123 -7.08 9.10 -14.73
CA LYS A 123 -5.89 9.62 -15.45
C LYS A 123 -5.72 11.13 -15.32
N GLU A 124 -6.06 11.68 -14.16
CA GLU A 124 -5.95 13.12 -13.91
C GLU A 124 -4.47 13.52 -13.75
N LYS A 125 -4.08 14.62 -14.41
CA LYS A 125 -2.71 15.13 -14.31
C LYS A 125 -2.46 15.71 -12.91
N LEU A 126 -1.33 15.35 -12.31
CA LEU A 126 -0.81 16.05 -11.13
C LEU A 126 -0.46 17.50 -11.51
N GLY A 127 -1.09 18.43 -10.82
CA GLY A 127 -0.89 19.85 -10.96
C GLY A 127 0.53 20.21 -10.55
N HIS A 128 1.37 20.46 -11.54
CA HIS A 128 2.62 21.18 -11.31
C HIS A 128 2.26 22.65 -11.20
N CYS A 129 2.24 23.21 -9.98
CA CYS A 129 2.40 24.65 -9.88
C CYS A 129 3.86 24.96 -10.22
N ALA A 130 4.08 25.51 -11.42
CA ALA A 130 5.29 26.27 -11.68
C ALA A 130 5.39 27.37 -10.60
N VAL A 131 6.48 27.37 -9.84
CA VAL A 131 6.81 28.46 -8.93
C VAL A 131 6.94 29.72 -9.78
N ARG A 132 5.88 30.53 -9.88
CA ARG A 132 6.04 31.91 -10.32
C ARG A 132 6.74 32.63 -9.17
N PHE A 133 8.04 32.85 -9.33
CA PHE A 133 8.77 33.84 -8.55
C PHE A 133 8.11 35.20 -8.75
N GLY A 134 7.20 35.59 -7.85
CA GLY A 134 6.83 36.97 -7.58
C GLY A 134 7.70 37.48 -6.43
N PRO A 135 8.07 38.77 -6.41
CA PRO A 135 9.07 39.28 -5.48
C PRO A 135 8.62 39.11 -4.02
N CYS A 136 9.49 38.46 -3.25
CA CYS A 136 9.34 38.22 -1.83
C CYS A 136 9.51 39.55 -1.06
N LEU A 137 8.43 40.07 -0.49
CA LEU A 137 8.52 41.03 0.62
C LEU A 137 8.94 40.25 1.86
N THR A 138 10.22 40.31 2.19
CA THR A 138 10.81 39.78 3.42
C THR A 138 10.23 40.46 4.64
N PHE A 139 9.48 39.72 5.47
CA PHE A 139 9.39 40.02 6.89
C PHE A 139 10.17 38.94 7.65
N VAL A 140 11.35 39.33 8.11
CA VAL A 140 12.15 38.61 9.09
C VAL A 140 11.43 38.68 10.41
N VAL A 141 11.14 37.54 11.03
CA VAL A 141 10.88 37.50 12.49
C VAL A 141 11.79 36.44 13.09
N MET A 142 12.88 36.92 13.67
CA MET A 142 13.61 36.21 14.72
C MET A 142 12.79 36.25 16.01
N GLY A 143 12.72 35.12 16.71
CA GLY A 143 12.94 35.12 18.15
C GLY A 143 11.73 35.07 19.09
N VAL A 144 11.79 34.01 19.91
CA VAL A 144 11.59 34.02 21.37
C VAL A 144 10.15 33.95 21.91
N TRP A 145 9.94 32.86 22.66
CA TRP A 145 8.91 32.61 23.66
C TRP A 145 8.55 33.84 24.52
N ARG A 146 7.25 34.13 24.67
CA ARG A 146 6.68 34.55 25.96
C ARG A 146 5.15 34.43 26.01
N GLN A 147 4.70 34.26 27.24
CA GLN A 147 3.38 33.95 27.77
C GLN A 147 2.23 34.88 27.31
N GLY A 148 1.03 34.31 27.20
CA GLY A 148 -0.11 34.67 28.06
C GLY A 148 -0.92 35.93 27.74
N PHE A 149 -2.24 35.71 27.67
CA PHE A 149 -3.36 36.58 28.04
C PHE A 149 -4.08 37.48 27.01
N HIS A 150 -5.41 37.30 27.07
CA HIS A 150 -6.55 38.20 26.90
C HIS A 150 -7.18 38.50 25.53
N THR A 151 -8.44 38.03 25.49
CA THR A 151 -9.63 38.39 24.71
C THR A 151 -9.94 39.89 24.61
N LEU A 152 -10.43 40.37 23.45
CA LEU A 152 -11.78 40.96 23.20
C LEU A 152 -11.81 41.73 21.85
N GLY A 153 -12.96 41.74 21.16
CA GLY A 153 -13.46 42.99 20.55
C GLY A 153 -13.70 43.10 19.03
N ILE A 154 -14.84 42.59 18.55
CA ILE A 154 -15.93 43.30 17.85
C ILE A 154 -15.66 44.12 16.54
N LEU A 155 -16.23 43.60 15.43
CA LEU A 155 -17.02 44.20 14.32
C LEU A 155 -16.77 45.64 13.80
N ARG A 156 -16.60 45.78 12.47
CA ARG A 156 -17.61 46.38 11.53
C ARG A 156 -17.16 46.44 10.04
N LYS A 157 -18.07 45.97 9.15
CA LYS A 157 -18.56 46.51 7.84
C LYS A 157 -17.53 46.94 6.75
N ALA A 158 -17.71 46.74 5.43
CA ALA A 158 -18.87 46.36 4.61
C ALA A 158 -18.47 46.05 3.14
N LYS A 159 -19.46 45.47 2.42
CA LYS A 159 -19.92 45.73 1.03
C LYS A 159 -19.53 44.79 -0.13
N SER A 160 -20.62 44.37 -0.78
CA SER A 160 -20.88 44.10 -2.21
C SER A 160 -20.21 42.91 -2.88
N GLY A 161 -20.96 41.80 -2.95
CA GLY A 161 -21.63 41.36 -4.18
C GLY A 161 -20.75 40.99 -5.37
N GLU A 162 -20.44 39.69 -5.48
CA GLU A 162 -20.46 38.97 -6.76
C GLU A 162 -20.54 37.46 -6.46
N THR A 163 -21.73 36.87 -6.64
CA THR A 163 -21.93 35.42 -6.55
C THR A 163 -21.43 34.80 -7.84
N THR A 164 -20.14 34.51 -7.92
CA THR A 164 -19.61 33.56 -8.91
C THR A 164 -19.66 32.17 -8.30
N MET A 165 -20.44 31.27 -8.92
CA MET A 165 -20.36 29.83 -8.66
C MET A 165 -18.94 29.36 -9.02
N THR A 166 -18.04 29.32 -8.03
CA THR A 166 -16.81 28.58 -8.17
C THR A 166 -17.13 27.10 -8.05
N SER A 167 -16.95 26.41 -9.19
CA SER A 167 -16.91 24.96 -9.28
C SER A 167 -16.12 24.38 -8.11
N MET A 168 -16.65 23.33 -7.47
CA MET A 168 -15.93 22.53 -6.48
C MET A 168 -14.55 22.17 -7.02
N GLY A 169 -13.51 22.88 -6.57
CA GLY A 169 -12.15 22.67 -7.00
C GLY A 169 -11.70 21.27 -6.60
N ALA A 170 -11.36 20.44 -7.58
CA ALA A 170 -10.62 19.22 -7.33
C ALA A 170 -9.29 19.62 -6.68
N GLU A 171 -9.10 19.31 -5.40
CA GLU A 171 -7.79 19.44 -4.75
C GLU A 171 -6.79 18.54 -5.47
N VAL A 172 -5.93 19.14 -6.27
CA VAL A 172 -4.89 18.44 -7.01
C VAL A 172 -3.72 18.17 -6.07
N LEU A 173 -3.44 16.89 -5.79
CA LEU A 173 -2.29 16.50 -4.96
C LEU A 173 -0.97 16.98 -5.59
N ARG A 174 -0.13 17.65 -4.79
CA ARG A 174 1.29 17.88 -5.14
C ARG A 174 2.08 16.62 -4.81
N GLY A 175 3.01 16.22 -5.70
CA GLY A 175 3.63 14.88 -5.75
C GLY A 175 4.32 14.31 -4.49
N THR A 176 4.42 15.07 -3.39
CA THR A 176 4.93 14.61 -2.08
C THR A 176 4.12 15.09 -0.88
N GLU A 177 3.08 15.92 -1.06
CA GLU A 177 2.33 16.45 0.09
C GLU A 177 1.50 15.35 0.76
N GLY A 178 1.94 14.90 1.94
CA GLY A 178 1.25 13.90 2.77
C GLY A 178 1.65 12.43 2.52
N PHE A 179 2.60 12.18 1.61
CA PHE A 179 3.24 10.87 1.43
C PHE A 179 4.66 10.88 1.99
N TRP A 180 5.10 9.77 2.60
CA TRP A 180 6.43 9.70 3.22
C TRP A 180 7.56 9.40 2.22
N LYS A 181 7.21 9.01 0.99
CA LYS A 181 8.11 8.96 -0.18
C LYS A 181 7.37 9.37 -1.46
N SER A 182 8.11 9.53 -2.55
CA SER A 182 7.54 9.77 -3.88
C SER A 182 6.58 8.63 -4.28
N VAL A 183 5.49 9.00 -4.93
CA VAL A 183 4.42 8.08 -5.38
C VAL A 183 4.31 8.07 -6.89
N ALA A 184 3.90 6.93 -7.46
CA ALA A 184 3.76 6.83 -8.91
C ALA A 184 2.72 7.83 -9.43
N HIS A 185 3.00 8.43 -10.59
CA HIS A 185 2.14 9.43 -11.21
C HIS A 185 1.22 8.84 -12.28
N TYR A 186 1.45 7.58 -12.64
CA TYR A 186 0.68 6.84 -13.63
C TYR A 186 0.77 5.34 -13.35
N VAL A 187 -0.38 4.67 -13.40
CA VAL A 187 -0.50 3.21 -13.39
C VAL A 187 -1.06 2.78 -14.74
N PRO A 188 -0.35 1.93 -15.53
CA PRO A 188 -0.75 1.48 -16.86
C PRO A 188 -1.82 0.39 -16.78
N ARG A 189 -2.97 0.72 -16.18
CA ARG A 189 -4.13 -0.16 -16.04
C ARG A 189 -5.42 0.59 -16.32
N GLU A 190 -6.36 -0.14 -16.90
CA GLU A 190 -7.73 0.35 -17.03
C GLU A 190 -8.50 0.17 -15.71
N PRO A 191 -9.54 0.97 -15.44
CA PRO A 191 -10.35 0.83 -14.23
C PRO A 191 -10.92 -0.58 -14.02
N THR A 192 -11.17 -1.33 -15.10
CA THR A 192 -11.64 -2.72 -15.07
C THR A 192 -10.61 -3.71 -14.56
N GLU A 193 -9.33 -3.35 -14.55
CA GLU A 193 -8.20 -4.15 -14.06
C GLU A 193 -7.73 -3.70 -12.67
N MET A 194 -8.37 -2.68 -12.11
CA MET A 194 -8.09 -2.17 -10.77
C MET A 194 -9.09 -2.76 -9.75
N ARG A 195 -8.60 -3.06 -8.55
CA ARG A 195 -9.40 -3.49 -7.40
C ARG A 195 -9.01 -2.70 -6.17
N ILE A 196 -9.95 -2.54 -5.24
CA ILE A 196 -9.68 -2.02 -3.91
C ILE A 196 -9.69 -3.20 -2.94
N LEU A 197 -8.59 -3.39 -2.22
CA LEU A 197 -8.52 -4.39 -1.17
C LEU A 197 -9.42 -3.97 -0.01
N ASN A 198 -10.28 -4.88 0.43
CA ASN A 198 -11.19 -4.61 1.54
C ASN A 198 -10.38 -4.28 2.81
N PRO A 199 -10.58 -3.10 3.45
CA PRO A 199 -9.89 -2.72 4.69
C PRO A 199 -10.11 -3.70 5.86
N TYR A 200 -11.11 -4.58 5.77
CA TYR A 200 -11.30 -5.69 6.71
C TYR A 200 -10.03 -6.54 6.88
N PHE A 201 -9.34 -6.90 5.79
CA PHE A 201 -8.15 -7.75 5.89
C PHE A 201 -7.00 -7.09 6.65
N ILE A 202 -6.89 -5.74 6.58
CA ILE A 202 -5.91 -4.99 7.37
C ILE A 202 -6.25 -5.08 8.86
N GLN A 203 -7.52 -4.90 9.21
CA GLN A 203 -7.99 -4.94 10.60
C GLN A 203 -7.83 -6.35 11.20
N GLU A 204 -8.22 -7.37 10.45
CA GLU A 204 -8.11 -8.75 10.89
C GLU A 204 -6.64 -9.16 11.08
N ALA A 205 -5.78 -8.85 10.12
CA ALA A 205 -4.36 -9.13 10.24
C ALA A 205 -3.76 -8.41 11.47
N ALA A 206 -4.11 -7.14 11.67
CA ALA A 206 -3.62 -6.34 12.79
C ALA A 206 -4.08 -6.87 14.16
N PHE A 207 -5.38 -7.07 14.34
CA PHE A 207 -5.98 -7.27 15.66
C PHE A 207 -6.24 -8.73 16.00
N GLN A 208 -6.67 -9.55 15.03
CA GLN A 208 -6.99 -10.95 15.29
C GLN A 208 -5.75 -11.85 15.18
N PHE A 209 -4.92 -11.62 14.17
CA PHE A 209 -3.79 -12.50 13.89
C PHE A 209 -2.49 -12.07 14.57
N ILE A 210 -2.06 -10.82 14.38
CA ILE A 210 -0.83 -10.31 15.03
C ILE A 210 -1.07 -9.97 16.51
N GLY A 211 -2.30 -9.61 16.89
CA GLY A 211 -2.63 -9.19 18.25
C GLY A 211 -1.99 -7.85 18.61
N LEU A 212 -2.07 -6.87 17.71
CA LEU A 212 -1.66 -5.49 17.97
C LEU A 212 -2.68 -4.81 18.91
N PRO A 213 -2.24 -3.90 19.80
CA PRO A 213 -3.13 -3.26 20.76
C PRO A 213 -4.20 -2.41 20.07
N LEU A 214 -5.44 -2.60 20.50
CA LEU A 214 -6.60 -1.83 20.04
C LEU A 214 -6.62 -0.47 20.74
N ASN A 215 -5.88 0.51 20.23
CA ASN A 215 -5.87 1.88 20.76
C ASN A 215 -7.14 2.66 20.35
N ASN A 216 -8.32 2.24 20.80
CA ASN A 216 -9.62 2.83 20.38
C ASN A 216 -9.79 2.84 18.85
N GLY A 217 -9.47 1.72 18.20
CA GLY A 217 -9.49 1.60 16.74
C GLY A 217 -8.35 2.35 16.04
N LEU A 218 -7.50 3.14 16.71
CA LEU A 218 -6.42 3.92 16.11
C LEU A 218 -5.13 3.11 15.80
N MET A 219 -5.02 2.56 14.58
CA MET A 219 -3.74 2.26 13.93
C MET A 219 -2.78 3.45 14.01
N GLY A 220 -1.56 3.22 14.52
CA GLY A 220 -0.51 4.19 14.78
C GLY A 220 0.88 3.56 14.74
N LYS A 221 1.92 4.22 15.25
CA LYS A 221 3.31 3.72 15.23
C LYS A 221 3.39 2.29 15.81
N GLY A 222 3.93 1.34 15.03
CA GLY A 222 4.07 -0.06 15.42
C GLY A 222 2.79 -0.90 15.33
N ASN A 223 1.65 -0.31 14.96
CA ASN A 223 0.32 -0.95 14.95
C ASN A 223 -0.24 -1.11 13.52
N ILE A 224 0.60 -1.13 12.51
CA ILE A 224 0.19 -1.37 11.12
C ILE A 224 0.81 -2.71 10.69
N PRO A 225 0.04 -3.67 10.17
CA PRO A 225 0.60 -4.91 9.63
C PRO A 225 1.40 -4.63 8.35
N THR A 226 2.43 -5.42 8.06
CA THR A 226 3.06 -5.36 6.74
C THR A 226 2.05 -5.74 5.64
N LEU A 227 2.25 -5.19 4.43
CA LEU A 227 1.43 -5.57 3.28
C LEU A 227 1.50 -7.07 2.98
N GLY A 228 2.62 -7.72 3.31
CA GLY A 228 2.77 -9.17 3.18
C GLY A 228 1.81 -9.94 4.09
N THR A 229 1.72 -9.54 5.36
CA THR A 229 0.76 -10.14 6.30
C THR A 229 -0.69 -9.87 5.87
N VAL A 230 -1.00 -8.66 5.39
CA VAL A 230 -2.33 -8.34 4.84
C VAL A 230 -2.66 -9.21 3.61
N ALA A 231 -1.70 -9.44 2.72
CA ALA A 231 -1.88 -10.28 1.54
C ALA A 231 -2.11 -11.75 1.91
N ILE A 232 -1.40 -12.27 2.92
CA ILE A 232 -1.62 -13.62 3.45
C ILE A 232 -3.03 -13.73 4.03
N THR A 233 -3.45 -12.76 4.85
CA THR A 233 -4.82 -12.71 5.38
C THR A 233 -5.86 -12.74 4.26
N MET A 234 -5.69 -11.92 3.22
CA MET A 234 -6.59 -11.95 2.06
C MET A 234 -6.60 -13.34 1.39
N ALA A 235 -5.44 -13.97 1.18
CA ALA A 235 -5.37 -15.27 0.54
C ALA A 235 -6.05 -16.37 1.39
N LEU A 236 -5.91 -16.34 2.72
CA LEU A 236 -6.56 -17.30 3.62
C LEU A 236 -8.10 -17.25 3.56
N HIS A 237 -8.67 -16.11 3.16
CA HIS A 237 -10.12 -15.96 2.96
C HIS A 237 -10.60 -16.33 1.55
N ASN A 238 -9.70 -16.36 0.56
CA ASN A 238 -10.08 -16.43 -0.86
C ASN A 238 -9.48 -17.63 -1.61
N CYS A 239 -8.64 -18.43 -0.95
CA CYS A 239 -7.91 -19.54 -1.56
C CYS A 239 -8.04 -20.80 -0.70
N ASP A 240 -8.04 -21.96 -1.36
CA ASP A 240 -8.13 -23.27 -0.72
C ASP A 240 -6.77 -23.74 -0.19
N GLU A 241 -5.70 -23.39 -0.91
CA GLU A 241 -4.32 -23.62 -0.49
C GLU A 241 -3.52 -22.34 -0.58
N VAL A 242 -2.74 -22.05 0.47
CA VAL A 242 -1.90 -20.86 0.54
C VAL A 242 -0.44 -21.26 0.72
N ALA A 243 0.40 -20.77 -0.18
CA ALA A 243 1.85 -20.83 -0.06
C ALA A 243 2.45 -19.44 0.02
N VAL A 244 3.65 -19.37 0.56
CA VAL A 244 4.44 -18.15 0.65
C VAL A 244 5.87 -18.41 0.19
N ALA A 245 6.50 -17.39 -0.39
CA ALA A 245 7.91 -17.40 -0.73
C ALA A 245 8.50 -16.01 -0.51
N GLY A 246 9.72 -15.93 0.00
CA GLY A 246 10.38 -14.63 0.22
C GLY A 246 9.88 -13.88 1.45
N PHE A 247 9.39 -14.63 2.44
CA PHE A 247 8.97 -14.11 3.74
C PHE A 247 10.01 -14.44 4.81
N GLY A 248 9.96 -13.65 5.89
CA GLY A 248 10.87 -13.79 7.02
C GLY A 248 12.06 -12.83 6.93
N TYR A 249 12.56 -12.46 8.11
CA TYR A 249 13.76 -11.67 8.27
C TYR A 249 14.73 -12.44 9.17
N ASP A 250 15.93 -12.70 8.64
CA ASP A 250 17.02 -13.27 9.42
C ASP A 250 17.87 -12.13 10.01
N MET A 251 17.53 -11.76 11.25
CA MET A 251 18.23 -10.69 11.96
C MET A 251 19.67 -11.07 12.36
N ASN A 252 20.07 -12.33 12.21
CA ASN A 252 21.43 -12.81 12.46
C ASN A 252 22.37 -12.53 11.27
N THR A 253 21.83 -12.21 10.09
CA THR A 253 22.60 -11.87 8.88
C THR A 253 22.35 -10.41 8.45
N PRO A 254 22.73 -9.41 9.28
CA PRO A 254 22.38 -8.00 9.05
C PRO A 254 22.96 -7.41 7.76
N HIS A 255 23.94 -8.06 7.14
CA HIS A 255 24.58 -7.63 5.89
C HIS A 255 23.96 -8.28 4.66
N ALA A 256 23.09 -9.27 4.83
CA ALA A 256 22.34 -9.86 3.73
C ALA A 256 21.41 -8.79 3.10
N PRO A 257 21.10 -8.92 1.79
CA PRO A 257 20.10 -8.07 1.16
C PRO A 257 18.75 -8.18 1.86
N LEU A 258 18.10 -7.04 2.12
CA LEU A 258 16.74 -6.99 2.63
C LEU A 258 15.75 -7.50 1.58
N HIS A 259 15.90 -7.03 0.34
CA HIS A 259 15.11 -7.50 -0.80
C HIS A 259 15.97 -8.17 -1.87
N TYR A 260 15.35 -9.04 -2.68
CA TYR A 260 16.07 -9.85 -3.68
C TYR A 260 16.60 -9.05 -4.88
N TYR A 261 16.19 -7.79 -5.02
CA TYR A 261 16.45 -6.96 -6.20
C TYR A 261 17.26 -5.70 -5.93
N GLU A 262 17.67 -5.48 -4.68
CA GLU A 262 18.41 -4.28 -4.30
C GLU A 262 19.52 -4.59 -3.30
N THR A 263 20.36 -3.58 -3.05
CA THR A 263 21.52 -3.69 -2.17
C THR A 263 21.27 -3.13 -0.77
N VAL A 264 20.02 -2.75 -0.45
CA VAL A 264 19.62 -2.35 0.90
C VAL A 264 19.83 -3.54 1.83
N LYS A 265 20.52 -3.30 2.94
CA LYS A 265 20.90 -4.34 3.89
C LYS A 265 19.76 -4.63 4.86
N MET A 266 19.68 -5.88 5.32
CA MET A 266 18.74 -6.34 6.33
C MET A 266 18.73 -5.46 7.59
N SER A 267 19.88 -4.87 7.97
CA SER A 267 19.99 -3.93 9.10
C SER A 267 19.06 -2.72 9.01
N ALA A 268 18.69 -2.26 7.80
CA ALA A 268 17.79 -1.12 7.61
C ALA A 268 16.39 -1.36 8.20
N ILE A 269 15.97 -2.61 8.38
CA ILE A 269 14.68 -2.93 9.00
C ILE A 269 14.64 -2.56 10.49
N LYS A 270 15.80 -2.53 11.18
CA LYS A 270 15.87 -2.11 12.59
C LYS A 270 15.51 -0.64 12.78
N GLU A 271 15.59 0.16 11.72
CA GLU A 271 15.20 1.57 11.70
C GLU A 271 13.70 1.74 11.37
N SER A 272 13.00 0.66 10.97
CA SER A 272 11.57 0.69 10.66
C SER A 272 10.71 0.61 11.92
N TRP A 273 10.35 1.78 12.42
CA TRP A 273 9.41 2.05 13.53
C TRP A 273 7.92 1.77 13.25
N THR A 274 7.54 1.35 12.04
CA THR A 274 6.11 1.25 11.64
C THR A 274 5.47 -0.10 11.94
N HIS A 275 6.25 -1.18 11.99
CA HIS A 275 5.75 -2.56 12.09
C HIS A 275 6.36 -3.31 13.28
N ASN A 276 5.58 -4.16 13.95
CA ASN A 276 6.10 -5.06 14.97
C ASN A 276 6.56 -6.38 14.32
N ILE A 277 7.75 -6.35 13.73
CA ILE A 277 8.33 -7.49 12.99
C ILE A 277 8.41 -8.76 13.84
N SER A 278 8.63 -8.64 15.15
CA SER A 278 8.67 -9.80 16.05
C SER A 278 7.32 -10.50 16.16
N LYS A 279 6.24 -9.73 16.34
CA LYS A 279 4.88 -10.29 16.41
C LYS A 279 4.43 -10.87 15.07
N GLU A 280 4.74 -10.19 13.97
CA GLU A 280 4.45 -10.72 12.62
C GLU A 280 5.18 -12.03 12.36
N LYS A 281 6.45 -12.12 12.74
CA LYS A 281 7.24 -13.37 12.64
C LYS A 281 6.63 -14.49 13.48
N GLU A 282 6.17 -14.20 14.70
CA GLU A 282 5.50 -15.18 15.55
C GLU A 282 4.21 -15.70 14.91
N PHE A 283 3.40 -14.80 14.35
CA PHE A 283 2.19 -15.15 13.62
C PHE A 283 2.48 -16.08 12.43
N LEU A 284 3.41 -15.71 11.56
CA LEU A 284 3.77 -16.53 10.39
C LEU A 284 4.25 -17.93 10.79
N ARG A 285 5.04 -18.03 11.86
CA ARG A 285 5.50 -19.32 12.39
C ARG A 285 4.36 -20.20 12.88
N LYS A 286 3.33 -19.62 13.50
CA LYS A 286 2.13 -20.37 13.92
C LYS A 286 1.42 -20.96 12.70
N LEU A 287 1.27 -20.19 11.62
CA LEU A 287 0.63 -20.68 10.39
C LEU A 287 1.42 -21.82 9.73
N VAL A 288 2.74 -21.68 9.60
CA VAL A 288 3.60 -22.73 9.02
C VAL A 288 3.58 -23.98 9.88
N LYS A 289 3.76 -23.85 11.21
CA LYS A 289 3.76 -25.00 12.13
C LYS A 289 2.42 -25.75 12.14
N ALA A 290 1.32 -25.05 11.94
CA ALA A 290 -0.01 -25.65 11.87
C ALA A 290 -0.37 -26.20 10.47
N ASN A 291 0.55 -26.13 9.51
CA ASN A 291 0.33 -26.48 8.09
C ASN A 291 -0.84 -25.71 7.44
N ILE A 292 -1.12 -24.49 7.92
CA ILE A 292 -2.13 -23.59 7.32
C ILE A 292 -1.56 -22.94 6.06
N ILE A 293 -0.26 -22.63 6.07
CA ILE A 293 0.47 -22.14 4.88
C ILE A 293 1.73 -22.97 4.64
N THR A 294 2.12 -23.09 3.37
CA THR A 294 3.40 -23.70 2.97
C THR A 294 4.46 -22.63 2.69
N ASP A 295 5.62 -22.68 3.35
CA ASP A 295 6.76 -21.78 3.05
C ASP A 295 7.75 -22.45 2.09
N LEU A 296 7.82 -21.96 0.84
CA LEU A 296 8.73 -22.49 -0.18
C LEU A 296 10.19 -22.08 0.03
N THR A 297 10.43 -21.02 0.80
CA THR A 297 11.78 -20.49 1.04
C THR A 297 12.41 -20.98 2.34
N ASN A 298 11.61 -21.56 3.24
CA ASN A 298 11.99 -21.92 4.61
C ASN A 298 12.62 -20.73 5.37
N GLY A 299 12.05 -19.53 5.20
CA GLY A 299 12.51 -18.29 5.82
C GLY A 299 11.81 -17.91 7.11
N ILE A 300 10.66 -18.54 7.40
CA ILE A 300 9.79 -18.23 8.55
C ILE A 300 10.20 -18.97 9.83
#